data_AF-A0A368G9C3-F1
#
_entry.id   AF-A0A368G9C3-F1
#
_cell.length_a   1.000
_cell.length_b   1.000
_cell.length_c   1.000
_cell.angle_alpha   90.00
_cell.angle_beta   90.00
_cell.angle_gamma   90.00
#
_symmetry.space_group_name_H-M   'P 1'
#
loop_
_entity.id
_entity.type
_entity.pdbx_description
1 polymer ?
#
loop_
_entity_poly.entity_id
_entity_poly.type
_entity_poly.pdbx_seq_one_letter_code
_entity_poly.pdbx_strand_id
1 'polypeptide(L)'
;MRCEIKQQISPVFVYSDGLLVQNNVFELCFVDELGPFGVSVYEVVESSTNEQISMPTITAKAGVKISEFKFDIVKGSVFSLENSLFSAQFDAITCFLKSVTPKDHKEILVDLHYVHYGARGYKQLKSGNADNLSGAYLFLPDGEAKEIPRTEQQFVVIDGPVMKRVIVAGPPDLKILQVYSIAYASPSIEVTNEVDIRAKTNFELAMRLDTNIESGDDLFTDLNGLQMIRRKRQLSKLPLQAHFYPMSASAYIEDSSTRLSLFGAQALGVASLKSGQLEVMLDRRLEHDDGRGLFQGVLDNHRTLSRFRLLVEPLASSDKINTAEERVGFHSVVGLAQDMELHYPIVRMLTKAQPNTETVGGISQSLPCDVHIVSLRTTAGATNYGGNGMSTPKNEAALILYRPFTDCRSKLQLQSDCMKQGNTITPKKLFQNLRSTEEVSLTLLYEGKPTDEVALQPQDVTSVKLSW
;
A
#
# COMPACT_ATOMS: atom_id res chain seq x y z
N MET A 1 -0.79 32.68 19.39
CA MET A 1 -0.07 32.39 18.14
C MET A 1 -0.87 31.33 17.41
N ARG A 2 -1.37 31.59 16.20
CA ARG A 2 -1.98 30.52 15.39
C ARG A 2 -0.82 29.61 14.93
N CYS A 3 -0.91 28.31 15.20
CA CYS A 3 0.04 27.36 14.64
C CYS A 3 -0.04 27.44 13.12
N GLU A 4 1.09 27.67 12.46
CA GLU A 4 1.16 27.73 11.01
C GLU A 4 1.08 26.31 10.44
N ILE A 5 -0.02 25.98 9.75
CA ILE A 5 -0.21 24.66 9.13
C ILE A 5 0.57 24.65 7.82
N LYS A 6 1.54 23.74 7.69
CA LYS A 6 2.27 23.58 6.43
C LYS A 6 1.32 23.09 5.35
N GLN A 7 1.18 23.87 4.28
CA GLN A 7 0.21 23.64 3.22
C GLN A 7 0.76 23.99 1.83
N GLN A 8 0.18 23.38 0.80
CA GLN A 8 0.43 23.70 -0.61
C GLN A 8 -0.86 23.60 -1.42
N ILE A 9 -0.97 24.42 -2.47
CA ILE A 9 -2.01 24.29 -3.50
C ILE A 9 -1.35 23.75 -4.76
N SER A 10 -1.93 22.71 -5.38
CA SER A 10 -1.40 22.07 -6.59
C SER A 10 -2.45 22.00 -7.68
N PRO A 11 -2.06 22.09 -8.97
CA PRO A 11 -2.97 21.83 -10.07
C PRO A 11 -3.39 20.36 -10.10
N VAL A 12 -4.62 20.09 -10.55
CA VAL A 12 -5.11 18.72 -10.78
C VAL A 12 -5.01 18.39 -12.26
N PHE A 13 -4.41 17.25 -12.58
CA PHE A 13 -4.36 16.71 -13.95
C PHE A 13 -5.26 15.49 -14.06
N VAL A 14 -5.98 15.39 -15.18
CA VAL A 14 -6.84 14.26 -15.51
C VAL A 14 -6.36 13.60 -16.80
N TYR A 15 -6.53 12.28 -16.89
CA TYR A 15 -6.27 11.53 -18.10
C TYR A 15 -7.54 11.48 -18.96
N SER A 16 -7.47 12.08 -20.15
CA SER A 16 -8.57 12.14 -21.12
C SER A 16 -8.02 11.85 -22.52
N ASP A 17 -8.60 10.86 -23.20
CA ASP A 17 -8.27 10.50 -24.60
C ASP A 17 -6.77 10.34 -24.88
N GLY A 18 -6.03 9.72 -23.95
CA GLY A 18 -4.60 9.49 -24.12
C GLY A 18 -3.72 10.66 -23.68
N LEU A 19 -4.30 11.77 -23.24
CA LEU A 19 -3.59 12.98 -22.86
C LEU A 19 -3.80 13.36 -21.39
N LEU A 20 -2.77 13.93 -20.77
CA LEU A 20 -2.90 14.63 -19.50
C LEU A 20 -3.38 16.06 -19.75
N VAL A 21 -4.51 16.42 -19.14
CA VAL A 21 -5.14 17.74 -19.26
C VAL A 21 -5.28 18.33 -17.86
N GLN A 22 -4.91 19.60 -17.70
CA GLN A 22 -5.15 20.33 -16.46
C GLN A 22 -6.65 20.56 -16.27
N ASN A 23 -7.13 20.31 -15.05
CA ASN A 23 -8.49 20.58 -14.62
C ASN A 23 -8.58 22.00 -14.00
N ASN A 24 -9.76 22.61 -14.02
CA ASN A 24 -10.01 23.95 -13.44
C ASN A 24 -10.19 23.91 -11.91
N VAL A 25 -9.75 22.84 -11.26
CA VAL A 25 -9.78 22.66 -9.81
C VAL A 25 -8.37 22.47 -9.31
N PHE A 26 -8.16 22.87 -8.05
CA PHE A 26 -6.88 22.73 -7.37
C PHE A 26 -7.01 21.75 -6.22
N GLU A 27 -5.90 21.10 -5.88
CA GLU A 27 -5.77 20.27 -4.70
C GLU A 27 -5.06 21.05 -3.60
N LEU A 28 -5.69 21.14 -2.44
CA LEU A 28 -5.06 21.63 -1.21
C LEU A 28 -4.49 20.43 -0.43
N CYS A 29 -3.18 20.41 -0.24
CA CYS A 29 -2.50 19.45 0.63
C CYS A 29 -1.97 20.18 1.88
N PHE A 30 -2.14 19.60 3.06
CA PHE A 30 -1.60 20.13 4.30
C PHE A 30 -1.22 19.00 5.25
N VAL A 31 -0.38 19.32 6.25
CA VAL A 31 0.07 18.38 7.27
C VAL A 31 -0.87 18.44 8.48
N ASP A 32 -1.33 17.28 8.93
CA ASP A 32 -2.16 17.08 10.13
C ASP A 32 -1.37 16.28 11.17
N GLU A 33 -1.60 16.58 12.44
CA GLU A 33 -1.11 15.83 13.60
C GLU A 33 -2.33 15.21 14.30
N LEU A 34 -2.83 14.11 13.73
CA LEU A 34 -4.05 13.46 14.19
C LEU A 34 -3.79 12.63 15.46
N GLY A 35 -4.52 12.93 16.54
CA GLY A 35 -4.50 12.12 17.76
C GLY A 35 -5.09 10.72 17.56
N PRO A 36 -4.75 9.73 18.42
CA PRO A 36 -5.21 8.35 18.26
C PRO A 36 -6.74 8.26 18.38
N PHE A 37 -7.37 7.59 17.39
CA PHE A 37 -8.84 7.53 17.24
C PHE A 37 -9.53 8.90 17.25
N GLY A 38 -8.78 9.98 17.00
CA GLY A 38 -9.25 11.34 17.11
C GLY A 38 -9.89 11.86 15.83
N VAL A 39 -10.37 13.10 15.93
CA VAL A 39 -10.86 13.89 14.80
C VAL A 39 -10.17 15.25 14.88
N SER A 40 -9.45 15.63 13.82
CA SER A 40 -8.95 16.99 13.61
C SER A 40 -9.94 17.78 12.76
N VAL A 41 -10.26 19.01 13.16
CA VAL A 41 -11.19 19.87 12.44
C VAL A 41 -10.45 21.08 11.87
N TYR A 42 -10.60 21.29 10.57
CA TYR A 42 -9.97 22.39 9.84
C TYR A 42 -11.02 23.20 9.08
N GLU A 43 -10.83 24.51 9.03
CA GLU A 43 -11.63 25.42 8.20
C GLU A 43 -10.80 25.85 6.99
N VAL A 44 -11.33 25.63 5.79
CA VAL A 44 -10.73 26.13 4.55
C VAL A 44 -11.28 27.54 4.32
N VAL A 45 -10.40 28.54 4.44
CA VAL A 45 -10.73 29.95 4.26
C VAL A 45 -10.13 30.51 2.97
N GLU A 46 -10.87 31.36 2.28
CA GLU A 46 -10.33 32.14 1.16
C GLU A 46 -9.38 33.21 1.73
N SER A 47 -8.15 33.28 1.22
CA SER A 47 -7.17 34.29 1.60
C SER A 47 -6.82 35.17 0.41
N SER A 48 -6.81 36.48 0.61
CA SER A 48 -6.32 37.46 -0.37
C SER A 48 -4.80 37.68 -0.30
N THR A 49 -4.13 37.15 0.73
CA THR A 49 -2.67 37.20 0.86
C THR A 49 -2.07 35.84 0.51
N ASN A 50 -1.24 35.78 -0.54
CA ASN A 50 -0.48 34.59 -0.95
C ASN A 50 0.69 34.26 0.00
N GLU A 51 0.89 35.04 1.07
CA GLU A 51 2.12 35.00 1.88
C GLU A 51 2.35 33.68 2.63
N GLN A 52 1.31 32.85 2.79
CA GLN A 52 1.37 31.60 3.57
C GLN A 52 1.18 30.30 2.76
N ILE A 53 0.85 30.40 1.46
CA ILE A 53 0.55 29.21 0.65
C ILE A 53 1.72 28.94 -0.29
N SER A 54 2.30 27.74 -0.16
CA SER A 54 3.34 27.30 -1.09
C SER A 54 2.74 26.80 -2.40
N MET A 55 3.31 27.26 -3.52
CA MET A 55 2.94 26.82 -4.86
C MET A 55 4.08 25.94 -5.40
N PRO A 56 3.78 24.72 -5.89
CA PRO A 56 4.79 23.82 -6.43
C PRO A 56 5.38 24.35 -7.73
N THR A 57 6.56 23.85 -8.06
CA THR A 57 7.10 23.96 -9.42
C THR A 57 6.53 22.82 -10.27
N ILE A 58 6.04 23.15 -11.46
CA ILE A 58 5.51 22.18 -12.42
C ILE A 58 6.56 21.93 -13.49
N THR A 59 6.84 20.67 -13.78
CA THR A 59 7.81 20.30 -14.82
C THR A 59 7.22 19.29 -15.80
N ALA A 60 7.45 19.50 -17.09
CA ALA A 60 7.04 18.55 -18.15
C ALA A 60 8.02 18.60 -19.33
N LYS A 61 7.85 17.69 -20.31
CA LYS A 61 8.67 17.66 -21.54
C LYS A 61 8.38 18.78 -22.52
N ALA A 62 7.12 19.14 -22.66
CA ALA A 62 6.65 20.22 -23.51
C ALA A 62 5.87 21.22 -22.66
N GLY A 63 5.72 22.45 -23.15
CA GLY A 63 4.96 23.49 -22.46
C GLY A 63 3.53 23.04 -22.16
N VAL A 64 3.23 22.77 -20.89
CA VAL A 64 1.86 22.63 -20.40
C VAL A 64 1.34 24.04 -20.17
N LYS A 65 0.17 24.37 -20.73
CA LYS A 65 -0.47 25.66 -20.45
C LYS A 65 -0.94 25.67 -19.00
N ILE A 66 -0.11 26.24 -18.13
CA ILE A 66 -0.43 26.43 -16.72
C ILE A 66 -0.22 27.91 -16.40
N SER A 67 -1.29 28.57 -15.99
CA SER A 67 -1.23 29.88 -15.35
C SER A 67 -0.97 29.66 -13.85
N GLU A 68 -0.67 30.72 -13.08
CA GLU A 68 -0.48 30.67 -11.61
C GLU A 68 0.72 29.90 -11.04
N PHE A 69 1.33 28.94 -11.75
CA PHE A 69 2.45 28.12 -11.25
C PHE A 69 3.76 28.36 -12.01
N LYS A 70 4.88 28.22 -11.32
CA LYS A 70 6.20 28.18 -11.97
C LYS A 70 6.28 26.93 -12.84
N PHE A 71 6.67 27.09 -14.11
CA PHE A 71 6.81 26.00 -15.06
C PHE A 71 8.25 25.88 -15.54
N ASP A 72 8.81 24.68 -15.43
CA ASP A 72 10.13 24.31 -15.94
C ASP A 72 10.00 23.19 -17.00
N ILE A 73 10.96 23.12 -17.92
CA ILE A 73 11.05 22.02 -18.90
C ILE A 73 12.08 21.02 -18.39
N VAL A 74 11.75 19.72 -18.41
CA VAL A 74 12.72 18.66 -18.07
C VAL A 74 13.90 18.73 -19.04
N LYS A 75 15.12 18.80 -18.48
CA LYS A 75 16.38 18.79 -19.23
C LYS A 75 17.15 17.52 -18.90
N GLY A 76 17.74 16.88 -19.91
CA GLY A 76 18.56 15.67 -19.74
C GLY A 76 17.76 14.36 -19.81
N SER A 77 18.41 13.27 -19.39
CA SER A 77 17.87 11.90 -19.46
C SER A 77 17.23 11.41 -18.17
N VAL A 78 17.38 12.14 -17.06
CA VAL A 78 16.80 11.81 -15.74
C VAL A 78 16.42 13.08 -14.99
N PHE A 79 15.52 12.95 -14.02
CA PHE A 79 15.24 13.98 -13.01
C PHE A 79 15.01 13.31 -11.65
N SER A 80 15.11 14.08 -10.56
CA SER A 80 14.95 13.55 -9.21
C SER A 80 13.92 14.33 -8.41
N LEU A 81 13.23 13.63 -7.52
CA LEU A 81 12.40 14.21 -6.46
C LEU A 81 12.91 13.71 -5.11
N GLU A 82 13.06 14.60 -4.16
CA GLU A 82 13.59 14.28 -2.84
C GLU A 82 12.74 14.83 -1.71
N ASN A 83 12.76 14.13 -0.58
CA ASN A 83 12.31 14.63 0.71
C ASN A 83 13.45 14.49 1.74
N SER A 84 13.16 14.70 3.02
CA SER A 84 14.17 14.63 4.08
C SER A 84 14.74 13.22 4.34
N LEU A 85 14.15 12.17 3.76
CA LEU A 85 14.44 10.76 4.04
C LEU A 85 15.04 10.00 2.85
N PHE A 86 14.73 10.39 1.61
CA PHE A 86 15.30 9.76 0.41
C PHE A 86 15.24 10.69 -0.81
N SER A 87 15.99 10.31 -1.85
CA SER A 87 15.90 10.86 -3.21
C SER A 87 15.47 9.76 -4.18
N ALA A 88 14.47 10.04 -5.03
CA ALA A 88 13.98 9.14 -6.06
C ALA A 88 14.32 9.70 -7.45
N GLN A 89 14.96 8.89 -8.29
CA GLN A 89 15.32 9.26 -9.65
C GLN A 89 14.36 8.61 -10.66
N PHE A 90 13.97 9.38 -11.66
CA PHE A 90 13.04 8.99 -12.72
C PHE A 90 13.71 9.11 -14.08
N ASP A 91 13.35 8.23 -14.99
CA ASP A 91 13.75 8.30 -16.38
C ASP A 91 13.04 9.47 -17.08
N ALA A 92 13.76 10.37 -17.73
CA ALA A 92 13.12 11.50 -18.38
C ALA A 92 12.35 11.10 -19.66
N ILE A 93 12.51 9.87 -20.18
CA ILE A 93 11.82 9.43 -21.40
C ILE A 93 10.48 8.78 -21.05
N THR A 94 10.52 7.79 -20.17
CA THR A 94 9.38 6.98 -19.73
C THR A 94 8.67 7.55 -18.51
N CYS A 95 9.38 8.33 -17.68
CA CYS A 95 8.95 8.84 -16.39
C CYS A 95 8.60 7.79 -15.35
N PHE A 96 9.10 6.57 -15.55
CA PHE A 96 9.08 5.55 -14.51
C PHE A 96 10.28 5.70 -13.57
N LEU A 97 10.09 5.20 -12.36
CA LEU A 97 11.11 5.15 -11.31
C LEU A 97 12.32 4.33 -11.80
N LYS A 98 13.53 4.84 -11.57
CA LYS A 98 14.79 4.17 -11.88
C LYS A 98 15.56 3.74 -10.64
N SER A 99 15.53 4.57 -9.60
CA SER A 99 16.27 4.30 -8.37
C SER A 99 15.72 5.10 -7.19
N VAL A 100 16.03 4.59 -6.01
CA VAL A 100 15.77 5.24 -4.73
C VAL A 100 17.06 5.23 -3.92
N THR A 101 17.47 6.38 -3.43
CA THR A 101 18.62 6.55 -2.54
C THR A 101 18.10 6.97 -1.17
N PRO A 102 17.96 6.02 -0.22
CA PRO A 102 17.68 6.38 1.17
C PRO A 102 18.80 7.26 1.71
N LYS A 103 18.44 8.19 2.60
CA LYS A 103 19.42 9.05 3.26
C LYS A 103 20.47 8.20 4.00
N ASP A 104 21.73 8.58 3.86
CA ASP A 104 22.88 7.90 4.46
C ASP A 104 23.04 6.42 4.05
N HIS A 105 22.49 6.03 2.89
CA HIS A 105 22.64 4.70 2.29
C HIS A 105 23.01 4.78 0.80
N LYS A 106 23.39 3.65 0.22
CA LYS A 106 23.68 3.54 -1.22
C LYS A 106 22.41 3.70 -2.06
N GLU A 107 22.58 4.13 -3.31
CA GLU A 107 21.53 4.08 -4.32
C GLU A 107 21.11 2.62 -4.58
N ILE A 108 19.80 2.40 -4.58
CA ILE A 108 19.17 1.13 -4.92
C ILE A 108 18.46 1.31 -6.25
N LEU A 109 18.86 0.52 -7.25
CA LEU A 109 18.15 0.48 -8.52
C LEU A 109 16.75 -0.08 -8.26
N VAL A 110 15.75 0.60 -8.81
CA VAL A 110 14.34 0.20 -8.78
C VAL A 110 13.77 0.53 -10.14
N ASP A 111 14.15 -0.26 -11.15
CA ASP A 111 13.71 -0.10 -12.52
C ASP A 111 12.26 -0.57 -12.66
N LEU A 112 11.31 0.35 -12.48
CA LEU A 112 9.90 0.08 -12.61
C LEU A 112 9.50 0.08 -14.08
N HIS A 113 8.91 -1.03 -14.52
CA HIS A 113 8.36 -1.16 -15.87
C HIS A 113 7.20 -2.15 -15.89
N TYR A 114 6.54 -2.27 -17.05
CA TYR A 114 5.41 -3.17 -17.23
C TYR A 114 5.78 -4.34 -18.12
N VAL A 115 5.26 -5.50 -17.76
CA VAL A 115 5.39 -6.73 -18.54
C VAL A 115 4.03 -7.37 -18.69
N HIS A 116 3.88 -8.25 -19.67
CA HIS A 116 2.67 -9.03 -19.83
C HIS A 116 2.97 -10.48 -20.14
N TYR A 117 2.07 -11.36 -19.70
CA TYR A 117 2.01 -12.76 -20.10
C TYR A 117 0.89 -12.94 -21.13
N GLY A 118 1.11 -13.82 -22.10
CA GLY A 118 0.04 -14.36 -22.93
C GLY A 118 -0.56 -15.61 -22.28
N ALA A 119 -1.79 -15.97 -22.66
CA ALA A 119 -2.33 -17.29 -22.32
C ALA A 119 -1.87 -18.34 -23.35
N ARG A 120 -1.52 -19.53 -22.89
CA ARG A 120 -1.22 -20.65 -23.81
C ARG A 120 -2.48 -21.03 -24.60
N GLY A 121 -2.33 -21.28 -25.89
CA GLY A 121 -3.41 -21.79 -26.74
C GLY A 121 -3.68 -23.29 -26.52
N TYR A 122 -4.86 -23.75 -26.95
CA TYR A 122 -5.25 -25.16 -26.87
C TYR A 122 -4.24 -26.09 -27.56
N LYS A 123 -3.81 -27.12 -26.84
CA LYS A 123 -3.05 -28.24 -27.40
C LYS A 123 -3.83 -29.53 -27.25
N GLN A 124 -3.88 -30.35 -28.29
CA GLN A 124 -4.43 -31.69 -28.15
C GLN A 124 -3.46 -32.54 -27.32
N LEU A 125 -3.83 -32.88 -26.08
CA LEU A 125 -3.00 -33.73 -25.24
C LEU A 125 -3.03 -35.17 -25.77
N LYS A 126 -1.88 -35.85 -25.73
CA LYS A 126 -1.78 -37.27 -26.11
C LYS A 126 -2.67 -38.19 -25.25
N SER A 127 -3.12 -37.72 -24.08
CA SER A 127 -4.03 -38.42 -23.17
C SER A 127 -5.50 -38.36 -23.61
N GLY A 128 -5.86 -37.60 -24.65
CA GLY A 128 -7.24 -37.43 -25.11
C GLY A 128 -8.06 -36.40 -24.30
N ASN A 129 -7.50 -35.85 -23.21
CA ASN A 129 -8.13 -34.78 -22.44
C ASN A 129 -7.89 -33.42 -23.08
N ALA A 130 -8.84 -32.50 -22.90
CA ALA A 130 -8.65 -31.09 -23.24
C ALA A 130 -7.49 -30.50 -22.42
N ASP A 131 -6.64 -29.68 -23.05
CA ASP A 131 -5.60 -28.94 -22.33
C ASP A 131 -6.22 -27.90 -21.41
N ASN A 132 -5.65 -27.71 -20.23
CA ASN A 132 -6.10 -26.64 -19.33
C ASN A 132 -5.68 -25.29 -19.93
N LEU A 133 -6.57 -24.31 -19.98
CA LEU A 133 -6.25 -22.95 -20.44
C LEU A 133 -6.16 -22.01 -19.23
N SER A 134 -5.53 -20.84 -19.40
CA SER A 134 -5.68 -19.77 -18.41
C SER A 134 -7.16 -19.37 -18.35
N GLY A 135 -7.67 -19.15 -17.15
CA GLY A 135 -9.02 -18.67 -16.89
C GLY A 135 -9.08 -18.05 -15.50
N ALA A 136 -10.26 -17.92 -14.89
CA ALA A 136 -10.42 -17.22 -13.61
C ALA A 136 -9.52 -17.76 -12.48
N TYR A 137 -9.23 -19.06 -12.45
CA TYR A 137 -8.48 -19.73 -11.39
C TYR A 137 -7.05 -20.09 -11.82
N LEU A 138 -6.88 -20.56 -13.06
CA LEU A 138 -5.59 -21.03 -13.55
C LEU A 138 -4.79 -19.91 -14.21
N PHE A 139 -3.54 -19.77 -13.79
CA PHE A 139 -2.53 -19.00 -14.52
C PHE A 139 -1.62 -19.96 -15.28
N LEU A 140 -1.77 -20.01 -16.61
CA LEU A 140 -1.06 -20.91 -17.50
C LEU A 140 -0.45 -20.13 -18.68
N PRO A 141 0.63 -19.37 -18.42
CA PRO A 141 1.20 -18.47 -19.39
C PRO A 141 1.81 -19.20 -20.60
N ASP A 142 1.90 -18.50 -21.72
CA ASP A 142 2.55 -18.96 -22.96
C ASP A 142 4.09 -18.96 -22.91
N GLY A 143 4.68 -18.43 -21.83
CA GLY A 143 6.13 -18.37 -21.62
C GLY A 143 6.51 -17.39 -20.52
N GLU A 144 7.76 -16.91 -20.56
CA GLU A 144 8.18 -15.76 -19.76
C GLU A 144 7.47 -14.48 -20.20
N ALA A 145 7.36 -13.51 -19.28
CA ALA A 145 6.72 -12.24 -19.57
C ALA A 145 7.45 -11.48 -20.68
N LYS A 146 6.69 -10.81 -21.52
CA LYS A 146 7.18 -9.88 -22.55
C LYS A 146 7.09 -8.47 -22.01
N GLU A 147 8.15 -7.70 -22.16
CA GLU A 147 8.19 -6.31 -21.72
C GLU A 147 7.32 -5.41 -22.61
N ILE A 148 6.57 -4.49 -21.99
CA ILE A 148 5.84 -3.45 -22.71
C ILE A 148 6.86 -2.40 -23.18
N PRO A 149 6.84 -2.00 -24.47
CA PRO A 149 7.84 -1.08 -25.01
C PRO A 149 8.01 0.21 -24.19
N ARG A 150 9.25 0.51 -23.83
CA ARG A 150 9.65 1.74 -23.13
C ARG A 150 9.70 2.91 -24.11
N THR A 151 8.53 3.42 -24.48
CA THR A 151 8.41 4.60 -25.35
C THR A 151 8.42 5.89 -24.55
N GLU A 152 8.60 7.00 -25.25
CA GLU A 152 8.33 8.32 -24.72
C GLU A 152 6.89 8.41 -24.20
N GLN A 153 6.74 8.88 -22.97
CA GLN A 153 5.44 9.07 -22.31
C GLN A 153 5.12 10.54 -22.13
N GLN A 154 3.83 10.87 -22.06
CA GLN A 154 3.40 12.18 -21.58
C GLN A 154 3.34 12.14 -20.05
N PHE A 155 3.89 13.18 -19.42
CA PHE A 155 3.91 13.28 -17.96
C PHE A 155 3.86 14.72 -17.47
N VAL A 156 3.51 14.87 -16.20
CA VAL A 156 3.67 16.10 -15.44
C VAL A 156 4.26 15.79 -14.07
N VAL A 157 5.25 16.58 -13.67
CA VAL A 157 5.87 16.55 -12.36
C VAL A 157 5.38 17.75 -11.56
N ILE A 158 4.92 17.50 -10.34
CA ILE A 158 4.57 18.51 -9.35
C ILE A 158 5.59 18.42 -8.23
N ASP A 159 6.44 19.44 -8.08
CA ASP A 159 7.45 19.51 -7.02
C ASP A 159 7.06 20.56 -5.98
N GLY A 160 6.37 20.10 -4.93
CA GLY A 160 5.91 20.93 -3.81
C GLY A 160 6.50 20.51 -2.46
N PRO A 161 6.47 21.39 -1.44
CA PRO A 161 7.09 21.10 -0.15
C PRO A 161 6.29 20.16 0.76
N VAL A 162 4.99 19.94 0.49
CA VAL A 162 4.12 19.01 1.24
C VAL A 162 3.90 17.71 0.49
N MET A 163 3.73 17.78 -0.83
CA MET A 163 3.44 16.63 -1.67
C MET A 163 4.10 16.82 -3.03
N LYS A 164 4.86 15.81 -3.46
CA LYS A 164 5.44 15.75 -4.79
C LYS A 164 4.76 14.65 -5.59
N ARG A 165 4.54 14.88 -6.88
CA ARG A 165 3.92 13.89 -7.77
C ARG A 165 4.61 13.77 -9.11
N VAL A 166 4.66 12.56 -9.63
CA VAL A 166 4.95 12.29 -11.05
C VAL A 166 3.74 11.60 -11.62
N ILE A 167 3.03 12.26 -12.53
CA ILE A 167 1.82 11.78 -13.18
C ILE A 167 2.19 11.38 -14.61
N VAL A 168 2.04 10.11 -14.95
CA VAL A 168 2.44 9.55 -16.23
C VAL A 168 1.22 8.97 -16.94
N ALA A 169 0.93 9.49 -18.13
CA ALA A 169 0.12 8.81 -19.12
C ALA A 169 1.03 7.78 -19.80
N GLY A 170 0.92 6.53 -19.39
CA GLY A 170 1.78 5.45 -19.87
C GLY A 170 1.47 5.03 -21.31
N PRO A 171 2.09 3.92 -21.78
CA PRO A 171 2.19 3.61 -23.20
C PRO A 171 0.84 3.68 -23.91
N PRO A 172 0.72 4.27 -25.12
CA PRO A 172 -0.57 4.42 -25.81
C PRO A 172 -1.36 3.10 -25.97
N ASP A 173 -0.63 1.98 -26.14
CA ASP A 173 -1.21 0.65 -26.25
C ASP A 173 -1.72 0.08 -24.93
N LEU A 174 -1.23 0.60 -23.80
CA LEU A 174 -1.58 0.20 -22.45
C LEU A 174 -2.13 1.43 -21.73
N LYS A 175 -3.44 1.66 -21.82
CA LYS A 175 -4.14 2.79 -21.19
C LYS A 175 -3.97 2.76 -19.68
N ILE A 176 -2.86 3.34 -19.21
CA ILE A 176 -2.43 3.35 -17.83
C ILE A 176 -2.16 4.79 -17.40
N LEU A 177 -2.80 5.19 -16.31
CA LEU A 177 -2.43 6.40 -15.58
C LEU A 177 -1.66 5.95 -14.34
N GLN A 178 -0.36 6.23 -14.35
CA GLN A 178 0.51 5.95 -13.20
C GLN A 178 0.80 7.25 -12.44
N VAL A 179 0.67 7.22 -11.11
CA VAL A 179 1.04 8.34 -10.26
C VAL A 179 1.96 7.88 -9.15
N TYR A 180 3.14 8.50 -9.08
CA TYR A 180 4.02 8.44 -7.91
C TYR A 180 3.69 9.60 -6.99
N SER A 181 3.51 9.36 -5.69
CA SER A 181 3.34 10.41 -4.68
C SER A 181 4.39 10.28 -3.59
N ILE A 182 5.11 11.37 -3.32
CA ILE A 182 6.10 11.47 -2.25
C ILE A 182 5.61 12.55 -1.29
N ALA A 183 5.10 12.11 -0.15
CA ALA A 183 4.60 13.00 0.89
C ALA A 183 5.74 13.56 1.75
N TYR A 184 5.48 14.71 2.36
CA TYR A 184 6.34 15.31 3.38
C TYR A 184 6.64 14.29 4.48
N ALA A 185 7.93 14.11 4.76
CA ALA A 185 8.44 13.22 5.81
C ALA A 185 8.00 11.74 5.71
N SER A 186 7.42 11.29 4.60
CA SER A 186 7.13 9.86 4.40
C SER A 186 8.38 9.09 3.96
N PRO A 187 8.66 7.90 4.51
CA PRO A 187 9.80 7.07 4.09
C PRO A 187 9.53 6.27 2.82
N SER A 188 8.30 6.30 2.29
CA SER A 188 7.88 5.48 1.14
C SER A 188 7.42 6.33 -0.06
N ILE A 189 7.35 5.68 -1.22
CA ILE A 189 6.74 6.22 -2.44
C ILE A 189 5.40 5.53 -2.63
N GLU A 190 4.30 6.28 -2.66
CA GLU A 190 3.01 5.72 -3.10
C GLU A 190 3.00 5.60 -4.63
N VAL A 191 2.61 4.44 -5.14
CA VAL A 191 2.46 4.18 -6.57
C VAL A 191 1.02 3.77 -6.83
N THR A 192 0.33 4.51 -7.67
CA THR A 192 -1.01 4.13 -8.15
C THR A 192 -0.97 3.82 -9.63
N ASN A 193 -1.64 2.75 -10.03
CA ASN A 193 -1.81 2.40 -11.44
C ASN A 193 -3.29 2.22 -11.72
N GLU A 194 -3.84 3.09 -12.54
CA GLU A 194 -5.18 2.93 -13.08
C GLU A 194 -5.10 2.33 -14.48
N VAL A 195 -5.48 1.07 -14.62
CA VAL A 195 -5.27 0.26 -15.83
C VAL A 195 -6.58 0.00 -16.56
N ASP A 196 -6.55 -0.02 -17.89
CA ASP A 196 -7.66 -0.44 -18.74
C ASP A 196 -7.18 -1.43 -19.82
N ILE A 197 -7.38 -2.72 -19.57
CA ILE A 197 -7.00 -3.81 -20.49
C ILE A 197 -8.20 -4.36 -21.28
N ARG A 198 -9.35 -3.70 -21.31
CA ARG A 198 -10.57 -4.20 -21.97
C ARG A 198 -10.40 -4.47 -23.47
N ALA A 199 -9.50 -3.74 -24.11
CA ALA A 199 -9.17 -3.90 -25.53
C ALA A 199 -8.14 -5.02 -25.79
N LYS A 200 -7.60 -5.66 -24.75
CA LYS A 200 -6.63 -6.75 -24.88
C LYS A 200 -7.33 -8.10 -24.97
N THR A 201 -6.59 -9.13 -25.34
CA THR A 201 -7.09 -10.50 -25.51
C THR A 201 -6.02 -11.46 -25.02
N ASN A 202 -6.39 -12.40 -24.14
CA ASN A 202 -5.48 -13.39 -23.55
C ASN A 202 -4.20 -12.74 -23.00
N PHE A 203 -4.39 -11.74 -22.15
CA PHE A 203 -3.37 -10.78 -21.70
C PHE A 203 -3.43 -10.63 -20.19
N GLU A 204 -2.30 -10.87 -19.53
CA GLU A 204 -2.17 -10.73 -18.08
C GLU A 204 -1.05 -9.72 -17.79
N LEU A 205 -1.40 -8.58 -17.20
CA LEU A 205 -0.51 -7.43 -16.99
C LEU A 205 0.17 -7.52 -15.63
N ALA A 206 1.47 -7.25 -15.56
CA ALA A 206 2.20 -7.10 -14.30
C ALA A 206 3.05 -5.83 -14.28
N MET A 207 3.19 -5.25 -13.09
CA MET A 207 4.21 -4.25 -12.76
C MET A 207 5.43 -4.99 -12.23
N ARG A 208 6.61 -4.69 -12.78
CA ARG A 208 7.88 -5.33 -12.41
C ARG A 208 8.87 -4.29 -11.91
N LEU A 209 9.59 -4.66 -10.86
CA LEU A 209 10.66 -3.90 -10.22
C LEU A 209 11.95 -4.72 -10.34
N ASP A 210 12.88 -4.27 -11.16
CA ASP A 210 14.22 -4.87 -11.23
C ASP A 210 15.21 -4.04 -10.39
N THR A 211 15.92 -4.70 -9.48
CA THR A 211 16.82 -4.05 -8.52
C THR A 211 18.21 -4.67 -8.50
N ASN A 212 19.15 -3.96 -7.88
CA ASN A 212 20.48 -4.46 -7.56
C ASN A 212 20.55 -5.18 -6.20
N ILE A 213 19.40 -5.61 -5.63
CA ILE A 213 19.35 -6.38 -4.38
C ILE A 213 19.67 -7.85 -4.69
N GLU A 214 20.63 -8.41 -3.98
CA GLU A 214 21.05 -9.81 -4.14
C GLU A 214 20.16 -10.78 -3.34
N SER A 215 18.88 -10.81 -3.66
CA SER A 215 17.89 -11.65 -2.94
C SER A 215 18.01 -13.16 -3.21
N GLY A 216 18.85 -13.56 -4.16
CA GLY A 216 18.99 -14.95 -4.57
C GLY A 216 17.66 -15.50 -5.07
N ASP A 217 17.21 -16.60 -4.46
CA ASP A 217 15.94 -17.26 -4.77
C ASP A 217 14.81 -16.92 -3.78
N ASP A 218 15.03 -15.99 -2.86
CA ASP A 218 14.10 -15.70 -1.78
C ASP A 218 13.11 -14.58 -2.13
N LEU A 219 11.88 -14.79 -1.70
CA LEU A 219 10.78 -13.84 -1.70
C LEU A 219 10.01 -14.01 -0.39
N PHE A 220 9.63 -12.94 0.26
CA PHE A 220 8.74 -13.01 1.42
C PHE A 220 7.37 -12.48 1.03
N THR A 221 6.32 -13.24 1.30
CA THR A 221 4.93 -12.84 1.03
C THR A 221 4.10 -12.96 2.29
N ASP A 222 3.14 -12.08 2.45
CA ASP A 222 2.21 -12.18 3.57
C ASP A 222 1.25 -13.38 3.43
N LEU A 223 0.68 -13.80 4.55
CA LEU A 223 -0.50 -14.66 4.62
C LEU A 223 -1.60 -13.87 5.33
N ASN A 224 -2.59 -13.43 4.55
CA ASN A 224 -3.77 -12.72 5.02
C ASN A 224 -3.47 -11.43 5.81
N GLY A 225 -2.36 -10.75 5.49
CA GLY A 225 -1.90 -9.55 6.20
C GLY A 225 -1.45 -9.79 7.63
N LEU A 226 -1.28 -11.05 8.06
CA LEU A 226 -0.95 -11.38 9.46
C LEU A 226 0.54 -11.69 9.65
N GLN A 227 1.07 -12.64 8.89
CA GLN A 227 2.44 -13.13 9.02
C GLN A 227 3.15 -13.15 7.66
N MET A 228 4.48 -13.03 7.65
CA MET A 228 5.28 -13.20 6.44
C MET A 228 5.91 -14.58 6.40
N ILE A 229 5.85 -15.21 5.24
CA ILE A 229 6.46 -16.52 4.98
C ILE A 229 7.47 -16.41 3.84
N ARG A 230 8.60 -17.09 4.02
CA ARG A 230 9.65 -17.20 3.01
C ARG A 230 9.23 -18.18 1.92
N ARG A 231 9.31 -17.72 0.68
CA ARG A 231 9.13 -18.47 -0.56
C ARG A 231 10.48 -18.64 -1.23
N LYS A 232 10.70 -19.81 -1.83
CA LYS A 232 11.95 -20.12 -2.53
C LYS A 232 11.68 -20.49 -3.96
N ARG A 233 12.28 -19.74 -4.88
CA ARG A 233 12.21 -20.00 -6.32
C ARG A 233 12.93 -21.30 -6.68
N GLN A 234 12.29 -22.15 -7.47
CA GLN A 234 12.78 -23.45 -7.93
C GLN A 234 12.34 -23.73 -9.38
N LEU A 235 12.68 -22.83 -10.31
CA LEU A 235 12.29 -22.93 -11.73
C LEU A 235 12.80 -24.19 -12.47
N SER A 236 13.82 -24.87 -11.92
CA SER A 236 14.31 -26.15 -12.47
C SER A 236 13.41 -27.35 -12.11
N LYS A 237 12.54 -27.21 -11.11
CA LYS A 237 11.67 -28.28 -10.59
C LYS A 237 10.19 -28.00 -10.77
N LEU A 238 9.79 -26.74 -10.66
CA LEU A 238 8.40 -26.31 -10.72
C LEU A 238 8.21 -25.31 -11.88
N PRO A 239 7.02 -25.29 -12.51
CA PRO A 239 6.76 -24.38 -13.61
C PRO A 239 6.65 -22.92 -13.12
N LEU A 240 6.71 -21.96 -14.04
CA LEU A 240 6.70 -20.52 -13.73
C LEU A 240 5.53 -20.12 -12.82
N GLN A 241 4.30 -20.52 -13.16
CA GLN A 241 3.10 -20.15 -12.41
C GLN A 241 3.08 -20.69 -10.97
N ALA A 242 3.88 -21.71 -10.64
CA ALA A 242 3.99 -22.22 -9.27
C ALA A 242 4.79 -21.29 -8.33
N HIS A 243 5.38 -20.23 -8.88
CA HIS A 243 6.16 -19.23 -8.15
C HIS A 243 5.42 -17.90 -8.00
N PHE A 244 4.15 -17.84 -8.44
CA PHE A 244 3.24 -16.77 -8.08
C PHE A 244 2.54 -17.15 -6.78
N TYR A 245 2.59 -16.22 -5.82
CA TYR A 245 1.99 -16.36 -4.52
C TYR A 245 0.98 -15.25 -4.28
N PRO A 246 -0.03 -15.46 -3.41
CA PRO A 246 -0.87 -14.37 -2.95
C PRO A 246 -0.02 -13.31 -2.23
N MET A 247 -0.24 -12.06 -2.59
CA MET A 247 0.14 -10.87 -1.84
C MET A 247 -1.16 -10.21 -1.40
N SER A 248 -1.66 -10.58 -0.21
CA SER A 248 -2.89 -9.99 0.32
C SER A 248 -2.67 -8.57 0.83
N ALA A 249 -1.47 -8.27 1.33
CA ALA A 249 -1.09 -6.98 1.87
C ALA A 249 0.32 -6.57 1.45
N SER A 250 1.30 -7.49 1.44
CA SER A 250 2.69 -7.12 1.17
C SER A 250 3.60 -8.25 0.74
N ALA A 251 4.67 -7.88 0.06
CA ALA A 251 5.79 -8.75 -0.26
C ALA A 251 7.10 -7.98 -0.20
N TYR A 252 8.21 -8.68 0.08
CA TYR A 252 9.53 -8.06 0.04
C TYR A 252 10.62 -9.01 -0.43
N ILE A 253 11.69 -8.41 -0.93
CA ILE A 253 12.99 -9.05 -1.19
C ILE A 253 14.06 -8.30 -0.41
N GLU A 254 15.10 -8.99 0.02
CA GLU A 254 16.20 -8.37 0.76
C GLU A 254 17.53 -9.06 0.51
N ASP A 255 18.61 -8.30 0.69
CA ASP A 255 19.98 -8.79 0.79
C ASP A 255 20.55 -8.52 2.19
N SER A 256 21.87 -8.54 2.33
CA SER A 256 22.51 -8.34 3.63
C SER A 256 22.39 -6.93 4.22
N SER A 257 22.03 -5.95 3.38
CA SER A 257 22.16 -4.52 3.62
C SER A 257 20.90 -3.72 3.31
N THR A 258 19.98 -4.27 2.51
CA THR A 258 18.83 -3.55 1.97
C THR A 258 17.61 -4.47 1.88
N ARG A 259 16.44 -3.95 2.27
CA ARG A 259 15.14 -4.55 1.96
C ARG A 259 14.35 -3.64 1.02
N LEU A 260 13.71 -4.22 0.01
CA LEU A 260 12.67 -3.58 -0.79
C LEU A 260 11.33 -4.23 -0.45
N SER A 261 10.43 -3.45 0.16
CA SER A 261 9.07 -3.88 0.50
C SER A 261 8.06 -3.20 -0.40
N LEU A 262 7.14 -3.99 -0.96
CA LEU A 262 5.97 -3.54 -1.70
C LEU A 262 4.73 -3.88 -0.87
N PHE A 263 3.99 -2.84 -0.47
CA PHE A 263 2.69 -2.96 0.19
C PHE A 263 1.60 -2.67 -0.84
N GLY A 264 0.48 -3.39 -0.81
CA GLY A 264 -0.64 -3.23 -1.73
C GLY A 264 -1.95 -3.04 -0.96
N ALA A 265 -2.80 -2.13 -1.41
CA ALA A 265 -4.14 -1.92 -0.83
C ALA A 265 -5.16 -2.99 -1.25
N GLN A 266 -4.74 -3.92 -2.11
CA GLN A 266 -5.58 -4.94 -2.71
C GLN A 266 -4.76 -6.23 -2.89
N ALA A 267 -5.45 -7.38 -2.77
CA ALA A 267 -4.84 -8.69 -2.93
C ALA A 267 -4.52 -8.99 -4.40
N LEU A 268 -3.27 -9.33 -4.70
CA LEU A 268 -2.78 -9.61 -6.05
C LEU A 268 -1.81 -10.80 -6.06
N GLY A 269 -1.48 -11.31 -7.24
CA GLY A 269 -0.43 -12.32 -7.40
C GLY A 269 0.94 -11.66 -7.48
N VAL A 270 1.92 -12.13 -6.70
CA VAL A 270 3.29 -11.61 -6.68
C VAL A 270 4.30 -12.74 -6.94
N ALA A 271 5.43 -12.41 -7.57
CA ALA A 271 6.53 -13.33 -7.78
C ALA A 271 7.90 -12.63 -7.71
N SER A 272 8.94 -13.43 -7.51
CA SER A 272 10.33 -13.05 -7.73
C SER A 272 10.95 -14.11 -8.63
N LEU A 273 10.91 -13.89 -9.95
CA LEU A 273 11.37 -14.87 -10.93
C LEU A 273 12.88 -14.80 -11.21
N LYS A 274 13.56 -13.73 -10.79
CA LYS A 274 15.01 -13.55 -10.82
C LYS A 274 15.49 -12.90 -9.53
N SER A 275 16.76 -13.08 -9.16
CA SER A 275 17.35 -12.36 -8.02
C SER A 275 17.21 -10.85 -8.23
N GLY A 276 16.82 -10.12 -7.19
CA GLY A 276 16.61 -8.67 -7.26
C GLY A 276 15.32 -8.25 -7.96
N GLN A 277 14.49 -9.18 -8.43
CA GLN A 277 13.24 -8.88 -9.12
C GLN A 277 12.04 -9.09 -8.20
N LEU A 278 11.09 -8.17 -8.25
CA LEU A 278 9.75 -8.31 -7.66
C LEU A 278 8.72 -7.91 -8.71
N GLU A 279 7.70 -8.73 -8.94
CA GLU A 279 6.63 -8.41 -9.87
C GLU A 279 5.26 -8.72 -9.27
N VAL A 280 4.28 -7.86 -9.58
CA VAL A 280 2.91 -7.99 -9.11
C VAL A 280 1.95 -7.88 -10.30
N MET A 281 1.03 -8.85 -10.40
CA MET A 281 -0.05 -8.84 -11.38
C MET A 281 -1.00 -7.67 -11.10
N LEU A 282 -1.45 -6.97 -12.13
CA LEU A 282 -2.37 -5.83 -12.01
C LEU A 282 -3.78 -6.16 -12.48
N ASP A 283 -3.91 -6.85 -13.62
CA ASP A 283 -5.20 -7.27 -14.17
C ASP A 283 -4.98 -8.40 -15.20
N ARG A 284 -6.02 -9.17 -15.50
CA ARG A 284 -5.98 -10.26 -16.49
C ARG A 284 -7.27 -10.35 -17.30
N ARG A 285 -7.14 -10.56 -18.60
CA ARG A 285 -8.26 -10.70 -19.55
C ARG A 285 -8.08 -11.95 -20.40
N LEU A 286 -9.04 -12.87 -20.30
CA LEU A 286 -8.90 -14.25 -20.77
C LEU A 286 -10.20 -14.70 -21.45
N GLU A 287 -10.11 -15.24 -22.66
CA GLU A 287 -11.29 -15.61 -23.44
C GLU A 287 -11.89 -16.97 -23.07
N HIS A 288 -11.12 -17.81 -22.39
CA HIS A 288 -11.46 -19.20 -22.20
C HIS A 288 -11.78 -19.54 -20.74
N ASP A 289 -12.72 -20.47 -20.57
CA ASP A 289 -12.92 -21.16 -19.29
C ASP A 289 -11.73 -22.10 -19.02
N ASP A 290 -11.37 -22.23 -17.75
CA ASP A 290 -10.26 -23.09 -17.31
C ASP A 290 -10.72 -24.45 -16.77
N GLY A 291 -11.98 -24.82 -16.96
CA GLY A 291 -12.54 -26.12 -16.59
C GLY A 291 -12.69 -26.31 -15.09
N ARG A 292 -12.84 -25.23 -14.31
CA ARG A 292 -13.06 -25.28 -12.84
C ARG A 292 -14.51 -25.05 -12.43
N GLY A 293 -15.44 -25.02 -13.39
CA GLY A 293 -16.88 -24.98 -13.15
C GLY A 293 -17.50 -23.59 -13.20
N LEU A 294 -16.74 -22.56 -13.61
CA LEU A 294 -17.26 -21.21 -13.81
C LEU A 294 -17.93 -21.05 -15.20
N PHE A 295 -17.48 -21.81 -16.20
CA PHE A 295 -18.04 -21.87 -17.57
C PHE A 295 -17.99 -20.54 -18.33
N GLN A 296 -17.00 -19.70 -18.04
CA GLN A 296 -16.70 -18.48 -18.79
C GLN A 296 -15.22 -18.09 -18.63
N GLY A 297 -14.72 -17.28 -19.57
CA GLY A 297 -13.46 -16.56 -19.40
C GLY A 297 -13.60 -15.34 -18.46
N VAL A 298 -12.56 -14.52 -18.41
CA VAL A 298 -12.54 -13.24 -17.67
C VAL A 298 -12.55 -12.10 -18.69
N LEU A 299 -13.75 -11.61 -19.03
CA LEU A 299 -13.97 -10.61 -20.08
C LEU A 299 -14.73 -9.36 -19.60
N ASP A 300 -15.05 -9.28 -18.32
CA ASP A 300 -15.79 -8.22 -17.64
C ASP A 300 -14.87 -7.20 -16.95
N ASN A 301 -13.62 -7.06 -17.42
CA ASN A 301 -12.68 -6.09 -16.88
C ASN A 301 -13.24 -4.67 -16.89
N HIS A 302 -12.93 -3.90 -15.85
CA HIS A 302 -13.19 -2.47 -15.76
C HIS A 302 -11.88 -1.71 -15.65
N ARG A 303 -11.95 -0.38 -15.81
CA ARG A 303 -10.83 0.49 -15.43
C ARG A 303 -10.58 0.31 -13.94
N THR A 304 -9.42 -0.22 -13.59
CA THR A 304 -9.13 -0.70 -12.23
C THR A 304 -7.96 0.08 -11.66
N LEU A 305 -8.15 0.65 -10.47
CA LEU A 305 -7.10 1.33 -9.71
C LEU A 305 -6.44 0.33 -8.77
N SER A 306 -5.12 0.21 -8.88
CA SER A 306 -4.28 -0.45 -7.88
C SER A 306 -3.44 0.60 -7.16
N ARG A 307 -3.29 0.45 -5.84
CA ARG A 307 -2.48 1.33 -4.99
C ARG A 307 -1.44 0.51 -4.25
N PHE A 308 -0.22 1.02 -4.24
CA PHE A 308 0.92 0.43 -3.58
C PHE A 308 1.72 1.46 -2.80
N ARG A 309 2.50 1.00 -1.82
CA ARG A 309 3.61 1.76 -1.24
C ARG A 309 4.91 0.99 -1.42
N LEU A 310 5.94 1.69 -1.85
CA LEU A 310 7.28 1.15 -2.02
C LEU A 310 8.20 1.72 -0.93
N LEU A 311 8.83 0.83 -0.16
CA LEU A 311 9.74 1.18 0.92
C LEU A 311 11.12 0.53 0.67
N VAL A 312 12.17 1.35 0.69
CA VAL A 312 13.57 0.88 0.64
C VAL A 312 14.20 1.09 2.00
N GLU A 313 14.53 0.01 2.68
CA GLU A 313 15.08 0.04 4.04
C GLU A 313 16.56 -0.31 4.03
N PRO A 314 17.44 0.59 4.50
CA PRO A 314 18.79 0.23 4.88
C PRO A 314 18.73 -0.69 6.12
N LEU A 315 19.39 -1.83 6.05
CA LEU A 315 19.49 -2.79 7.15
C LEU A 315 20.84 -2.66 7.87
N ALA A 316 20.84 -2.87 9.18
CA ALA A 316 22.03 -3.13 9.97
C ALA A 316 22.63 -4.48 9.54
N SER A 317 23.93 -4.50 9.29
CA SER A 317 24.63 -5.71 8.89
C SER A 317 24.41 -6.80 9.92
N SER A 318 23.90 -7.95 9.46
CA SER A 318 23.82 -9.17 10.25
C SER A 318 24.61 -10.25 9.53
N ASP A 319 25.48 -10.95 10.25
CA ASP A 319 26.22 -12.11 9.72
C ASP A 319 25.29 -13.31 9.46
N LYS A 320 24.02 -13.23 9.87
CA LYS A 320 22.99 -14.27 9.70
C LYS A 320 21.75 -13.64 9.08
N ILE A 321 21.64 -13.73 7.76
CA ILE A 321 20.48 -13.23 7.01
C ILE A 321 19.94 -14.39 6.20
N ASN A 322 18.64 -14.66 6.34
CA ASN A 322 17.94 -15.68 5.57
C ASN A 322 18.65 -17.03 5.65
N THR A 323 19.09 -17.43 6.84
CA THR A 323 19.76 -18.72 7.07
C THR A 323 18.90 -19.86 6.49
N ALA A 324 19.50 -20.99 6.08
CA ALA A 324 18.76 -22.05 5.39
C ALA A 324 17.54 -22.58 6.17
N GLU A 325 17.51 -22.35 7.48
CA GLU A 325 16.45 -22.77 8.41
C GLU A 325 15.32 -21.74 8.56
N GLU A 326 15.56 -20.46 8.28
CA GLU A 326 14.55 -19.39 8.41
C GLU A 326 13.40 -19.59 7.42
N ARG A 327 12.18 -19.71 7.96
CA ARG A 327 10.93 -19.91 7.20
C ARG A 327 9.97 -18.73 7.25
N VAL A 328 10.14 -17.85 8.23
CA VAL A 328 9.26 -16.71 8.48
C VAL A 328 10.05 -15.42 8.37
N GLY A 329 9.36 -14.36 7.98
CA GLY A 329 9.90 -13.00 7.92
C GLY A 329 9.10 -12.04 8.78
N PHE A 330 9.63 -10.84 8.97
CA PHE A 330 8.92 -9.77 9.70
C PHE A 330 9.24 -8.43 9.07
N HIS A 331 8.23 -7.54 9.02
CA HIS A 331 8.44 -6.15 8.66
C HIS A 331 9.11 -5.40 9.82
N SER A 332 9.84 -4.33 9.52
CA SER A 332 10.24 -3.38 10.54
C SER A 332 9.02 -2.63 11.07
N VAL A 333 9.17 -1.90 12.18
CA VAL A 333 8.08 -1.02 12.68
C VAL A 333 7.71 0.06 11.67
N VAL A 334 8.67 0.54 10.87
CA VAL A 334 8.42 1.51 9.79
C VAL A 334 7.63 0.86 8.66
N GLY A 335 8.01 -0.36 8.26
CA GLY A 335 7.28 -1.14 7.26
C GLY A 335 5.84 -1.43 7.68
N LEU A 336 5.62 -1.82 8.93
CA LEU A 336 4.27 -2.01 9.48
C LEU A 336 3.44 -0.72 9.45
N ALA A 337 4.04 0.43 9.79
CA ALA A 337 3.34 1.70 9.69
C ALA A 337 2.93 2.02 8.23
N GLN A 338 3.78 1.70 7.24
CA GLN A 338 3.44 1.89 5.84
C GLN A 338 2.28 0.99 5.39
N ASP A 339 2.26 -0.26 5.85
CA ASP A 339 1.16 -1.19 5.59
C ASP A 339 -0.15 -0.72 6.25
N MET A 340 -0.08 -0.26 7.50
CA MET A 340 -1.24 0.23 8.25
C MET A 340 -1.83 1.50 7.64
N GLU A 341 -1.01 2.49 7.28
CA GLU A 341 -1.51 3.71 6.65
C GLU A 341 -2.17 3.45 5.29
N LEU A 342 -1.77 2.38 4.59
CA LEU A 342 -2.38 1.98 3.32
C LEU A 342 -3.76 1.33 3.52
N HIS A 343 -3.89 0.45 4.52
CA HIS A 343 -5.12 -0.31 4.80
C HIS A 343 -6.12 0.44 5.68
N TYR A 344 -5.65 1.37 6.52
CA TYR A 344 -6.45 2.16 7.46
C TYR A 344 -6.23 3.67 7.21
N PRO A 345 -6.58 4.19 6.01
CA PRO A 345 -6.36 5.59 5.68
C PRO A 345 -7.24 6.51 6.51
N ILE A 346 -6.78 7.76 6.70
CA ILE A 346 -7.56 8.80 7.38
C ILE A 346 -8.88 9.04 6.63
N VAL A 347 -9.98 9.05 7.37
CA VAL A 347 -11.31 9.37 6.82
C VAL A 347 -11.47 10.88 6.73
N ARG A 348 -11.59 11.39 5.50
CA ARG A 348 -11.82 12.80 5.22
C ARG A 348 -13.32 13.08 5.14
N MET A 349 -13.82 13.99 5.97
CA MET A 349 -15.23 14.40 5.97
C MET A 349 -15.32 15.87 5.59
N LEU A 350 -16.20 16.20 4.64
CA LEU A 350 -16.41 17.56 4.16
C LEU A 350 -17.82 18.02 4.55
N THR A 351 -17.93 19.19 5.16
CA THR A 351 -19.21 19.81 5.51
C THR A 351 -19.17 21.31 5.27
N LYS A 352 -20.33 21.88 4.95
CA LYS A 352 -20.54 23.34 4.91
C LYS A 352 -21.06 23.90 6.24
N ALA A 353 -21.52 23.04 7.13
CA ALA A 353 -21.96 23.44 8.46
C ALA A 353 -20.75 23.70 9.35
N GLN A 354 -20.85 24.65 10.29
CA GLN A 354 -19.83 24.79 11.32
C GLN A 354 -19.94 23.63 12.31
N PRO A 355 -18.90 22.78 12.43
CA PRO A 355 -18.92 21.70 13.40
C PRO A 355 -18.90 22.27 14.82
N ASN A 356 -19.78 21.78 15.69
CA ASN A 356 -19.82 22.14 17.11
C ASN A 356 -18.72 21.44 17.94
N THR A 357 -17.79 20.75 17.28
CA THR A 357 -16.79 19.89 17.94
C THR A 357 -15.40 20.41 17.62
N GLU A 358 -14.60 20.61 18.67
CA GLU A 358 -13.17 20.90 18.53
C GLU A 358 -12.39 19.61 18.22
N THR A 359 -11.11 19.74 17.93
CA THR A 359 -10.21 18.59 17.79
C THR A 359 -10.22 17.76 19.08
N VAL A 360 -10.56 16.47 18.99
CA VAL A 360 -10.71 15.57 20.14
C VAL A 360 -9.99 14.25 19.86
N GLY A 361 -9.25 13.73 20.85
CA GLY A 361 -8.68 12.38 20.81
C GLY A 361 -9.72 11.30 21.17
N GLY A 362 -9.70 10.17 20.48
CA GLY A 362 -10.68 9.09 20.71
C GLY A 362 -10.32 8.16 21.86
N ILE A 363 -9.03 8.06 22.21
CA ILE A 363 -8.54 7.33 23.39
C ILE A 363 -7.63 8.21 24.25
N SER A 364 -7.60 7.96 25.56
CA SER A 364 -6.92 8.84 26.52
C SER A 364 -5.40 8.68 26.55
N GLN A 365 -4.85 7.60 25.96
CA GLN A 365 -3.41 7.33 25.88
C GLN A 365 -3.07 6.64 24.55
N SER A 366 -1.89 6.91 24.02
CA SER A 366 -1.36 6.21 22.85
C SER A 366 -1.00 4.76 23.18
N LEU A 367 -1.20 3.88 22.20
CA LEU A 367 -0.74 2.50 22.25
C LEU A 367 0.77 2.42 21.97
N PRO A 368 1.45 1.33 22.39
CA PRO A 368 2.78 1.00 21.88
C PRO A 368 2.80 0.95 20.34
N CYS A 369 3.94 1.31 19.71
CA CYS A 369 4.04 1.37 18.24
C CYS A 369 3.76 0.02 17.54
N ASP A 370 3.93 -1.08 18.27
CA ASP A 370 3.77 -2.45 17.80
C ASP A 370 2.42 -3.06 18.21
N VAL A 371 1.44 -2.27 18.65
CA VAL A 371 0.09 -2.75 19.01
C VAL A 371 -0.95 -2.09 18.13
N HIS A 372 -1.74 -2.93 17.45
CA HIS A 372 -2.83 -2.53 16.58
C HIS A 372 -4.20 -2.85 17.19
N ILE A 373 -5.13 -1.91 17.12
CA ILE A 373 -6.55 -2.20 17.36
C ILE A 373 -7.15 -2.70 16.04
N VAL A 374 -7.28 -4.02 15.94
CA VAL A 374 -7.87 -4.68 14.76
C VAL A 374 -9.36 -4.38 14.66
N SER A 375 -10.04 -4.32 15.81
CA SER A 375 -11.47 -4.03 15.87
C SER A 375 -11.85 -3.40 17.19
N LEU A 376 -12.71 -2.38 17.13
CA LEU A 376 -13.44 -1.83 18.25
C LEU A 376 -14.91 -1.74 17.83
N ARG A 377 -15.75 -2.63 18.34
CA ARG A 377 -17.16 -2.73 17.93
C ARG A 377 -18.10 -2.77 19.12
N THR A 378 -19.19 -2.01 19.07
CA THR A 378 -20.27 -2.11 20.07
C THR A 378 -20.97 -3.46 19.97
N THR A 379 -21.49 -3.96 21.08
CA THR A 379 -22.27 -5.20 21.11
C THR A 379 -23.76 -4.91 21.28
N ALA A 380 -24.58 -5.87 20.88
CA ALA A 380 -26.03 -5.82 21.05
C ALA A 380 -26.52 -7.09 21.74
N GLY A 381 -27.71 -7.02 22.34
CA GLY A 381 -28.42 -8.19 22.85
C GLY A 381 -28.85 -9.14 21.75
N ALA A 382 -29.41 -10.28 22.13
CA ALA A 382 -29.93 -11.25 21.17
C ALA A 382 -31.00 -10.62 20.26
N THR A 383 -30.93 -10.93 18.96
CA THR A 383 -31.95 -10.53 17.99
C THR A 383 -33.29 -11.15 18.36
N ASN A 384 -34.33 -10.33 18.50
CA ASN A 384 -35.68 -10.82 18.75
C ASN A 384 -36.36 -11.29 17.44
N TYR A 385 -36.06 -12.53 17.02
CA TYR A 385 -36.66 -13.13 15.82
C TYR A 385 -38.19 -13.36 15.93
N GLY A 386 -38.74 -13.37 17.15
CA GLY A 386 -40.19 -13.47 17.37
C GLY A 386 -40.92 -12.12 17.39
N GLY A 387 -40.18 -11.01 17.29
CA GLY A 387 -40.70 -9.65 17.35
C GLY A 387 -40.38 -8.84 16.08
N ASN A 388 -39.94 -7.59 16.26
CA ASN A 388 -39.57 -6.69 15.16
C ASN A 388 -38.21 -7.00 14.51
N GLY A 389 -37.55 -8.10 14.88
CA GLY A 389 -36.23 -8.47 14.37
C GLY A 389 -35.09 -7.57 14.84
N MET A 390 -35.32 -6.68 15.82
CA MET A 390 -34.29 -5.78 16.33
C MET A 390 -33.58 -6.37 17.56
N SER A 391 -32.30 -6.02 17.69
CA SER A 391 -31.48 -6.25 18.88
C SER A 391 -31.40 -4.97 19.72
N THR A 392 -31.45 -5.10 21.05
CA THR A 392 -31.25 -3.94 21.94
C THR A 392 -29.76 -3.61 22.05
N PRO A 393 -29.34 -2.35 21.83
CA PRO A 393 -27.95 -1.94 22.04
C PRO A 393 -27.54 -2.19 23.50
N LYS A 394 -26.28 -2.61 23.70
CA LYS A 394 -25.69 -2.70 25.03
C LYS A 394 -24.66 -1.60 25.23
N ASN A 395 -24.44 -1.22 26.48
CA ASN A 395 -23.34 -0.33 26.86
C ASN A 395 -22.02 -1.13 26.99
N GLU A 396 -21.71 -1.86 25.92
CA GLU A 396 -20.62 -2.83 25.84
C GLU A 396 -19.95 -2.73 24.46
N ALA A 397 -18.65 -2.99 24.43
CA ALA A 397 -17.88 -3.08 23.19
C ALA A 397 -16.86 -4.20 23.27
N ALA A 398 -16.48 -4.73 22.12
CA ALA A 398 -15.37 -5.65 21.99
C ALA A 398 -14.16 -4.93 21.39
N LEU A 399 -13.04 -5.07 22.07
CA LEU A 399 -11.73 -4.60 21.67
C LEU A 399 -10.88 -5.79 21.26
N ILE A 400 -10.46 -5.84 20.01
CA ILE A 400 -9.53 -6.84 19.48
C ILE A 400 -8.19 -6.17 19.23
N LEU A 401 -7.15 -6.73 19.85
CA LEU A 401 -5.77 -6.24 19.78
C LEU A 401 -4.89 -7.27 19.08
N TYR A 402 -3.99 -6.79 18.24
CA TYR A 402 -2.94 -7.59 17.61
C TYR A 402 -1.59 -6.93 17.87
N ARG A 403 -0.58 -7.74 18.22
CA ARG A 403 0.79 -7.26 18.39
C ARG A 403 1.72 -7.92 17.38
N PRO A 404 2.01 -7.34 16.21
CA PRO A 404 2.98 -7.90 15.27
C PRO A 404 4.39 -8.02 15.87
N PHE A 405 5.11 -9.07 15.47
CA PHE A 405 6.56 -9.15 15.68
C PHE A 405 7.26 -8.28 14.63
N THR A 406 8.30 -7.55 15.06
CA THR A 406 9.01 -6.60 14.19
C THR A 406 10.46 -7.01 13.96
N ASP A 407 10.97 -6.70 12.77
CA ASP A 407 12.39 -6.83 12.44
C ASP A 407 13.14 -5.55 12.85
N CYS A 408 14.06 -5.69 13.81
CA CYS A 408 14.85 -4.60 14.36
C CYS A 408 16.09 -4.23 13.51
N ARG A 409 16.33 -4.91 12.37
CA ARG A 409 17.49 -4.61 11.50
C ARG A 409 17.34 -3.31 10.74
N SER A 410 16.13 -2.82 10.49
CA SER A 410 15.94 -1.57 9.74
C SER A 410 16.59 -0.39 10.48
N LYS A 411 17.34 0.42 9.73
CA LYS A 411 17.94 1.67 10.23
C LYS A 411 16.96 2.84 10.17
N LEU A 412 15.83 2.68 9.48
CA LEU A 412 14.78 3.69 9.47
C LEU A 412 14.14 3.80 10.85
N GLN A 413 13.75 5.01 11.23
CA GLN A 413 13.09 5.30 12.49
C GLN A 413 11.65 5.76 12.23
N LEU A 414 10.71 5.24 13.02
CA LEU A 414 9.34 5.74 12.99
C LEU A 414 9.31 7.15 13.59
N GLN A 415 8.73 8.10 12.88
CA GLN A 415 8.54 9.45 13.39
C GLN A 415 7.30 9.48 14.31
N SER A 416 7.41 8.88 15.50
CA SER A 416 6.31 8.81 16.45
C SER A 416 6.80 8.76 17.90
N ASP A 417 6.01 9.32 18.82
CA ASP A 417 6.28 9.37 20.26
C ASP A 417 5.87 8.09 21.01
N CYS A 418 5.53 7.00 20.30
CA CYS A 418 5.13 5.72 20.89
C CYS A 418 6.32 4.93 21.51
N MET A 419 7.12 5.61 22.34
CA MET A 419 8.38 5.12 22.94
C MET A 419 8.20 4.10 24.08
N LYS A 420 6.97 3.83 24.53
CA LYS A 420 6.71 2.94 25.67
C LYS A 420 6.50 1.49 25.21
N GLN A 421 7.56 0.68 25.31
CA GLN A 421 7.49 -0.76 25.14
C GLN A 421 6.97 -1.41 26.43
N GLY A 422 5.64 -1.48 26.57
CA GLY A 422 4.99 -2.30 27.57
C GLY A 422 4.34 -3.52 26.91
N ASN A 423 4.45 -4.69 27.53
CA ASN A 423 3.77 -5.90 27.03
C ASN A 423 2.32 -5.99 27.51
N THR A 424 1.85 -4.97 28.21
CA THR A 424 0.56 -4.98 28.88
C THR A 424 -0.22 -3.73 28.51
N ILE A 425 -1.47 -3.95 28.08
CA ILE A 425 -2.45 -2.90 27.83
C ILE A 425 -3.44 -2.87 29.00
N THR A 426 -3.69 -1.70 29.55
CA THR A 426 -4.74 -1.49 30.58
C THR A 426 -5.94 -0.80 29.92
N PRO A 427 -7.04 -1.50 29.58
CA PRO A 427 -8.17 -0.87 28.87
C PRO A 427 -8.77 0.34 29.60
N LYS A 428 -8.80 0.31 30.95
CA LYS A 428 -9.24 1.43 31.80
C LYS A 428 -8.40 2.71 31.67
N LYS A 429 -7.18 2.63 31.12
CA LYS A 429 -6.34 3.80 30.81
C LYS A 429 -6.64 4.36 29.41
N LEU A 430 -7.22 3.55 28.51
CA LEU A 430 -7.57 3.95 27.15
C LEU A 430 -8.97 4.58 27.10
N PHE A 431 -9.93 3.95 27.79
CA PHE A 431 -11.34 4.35 27.81
C PHE A 431 -11.77 4.78 29.21
N GLN A 432 -12.41 5.94 29.29
CA GLN A 432 -12.92 6.49 30.55
C GLN A 432 -14.21 5.78 30.97
N ASN A 433 -14.48 5.78 32.28
CA ASN A 433 -15.72 5.28 32.89
C ASN A 433 -16.04 3.79 32.63
N LEU A 434 -15.03 2.95 32.34
CA LEU A 434 -15.24 1.51 32.25
C LEU A 434 -15.57 0.90 33.61
N ARG A 435 -16.71 0.19 33.70
CA ARG A 435 -17.14 -0.57 34.87
C ARG A 435 -16.39 -1.89 34.99
N SER A 436 -16.25 -2.63 33.90
CA SER A 436 -15.58 -3.95 33.89
C SER A 436 -14.96 -4.27 32.53
N THR A 437 -14.01 -5.19 32.58
CA THR A 437 -13.23 -5.68 31.44
C THR A 437 -13.04 -7.19 31.60
N GLU A 438 -13.33 -7.95 30.54
CA GLU A 438 -13.34 -9.42 30.57
C GLU A 438 -12.67 -9.96 29.30
N GLU A 439 -11.82 -10.99 29.44
CA GLU A 439 -11.30 -11.71 28.29
C GLU A 439 -12.46 -12.42 27.57
N VAL A 440 -12.42 -12.44 26.25
CA VAL A 440 -13.40 -13.16 25.43
C VAL A 440 -12.69 -13.83 24.27
N SER A 441 -13.30 -14.87 23.68
CA SER A 441 -12.84 -15.41 22.40
C SER A 441 -12.91 -14.36 21.28
N LEU A 442 -12.13 -14.51 20.19
CA LEU A 442 -12.13 -13.56 19.06
C LEU A 442 -13.51 -13.36 18.41
N THR A 443 -14.36 -14.39 18.45
CA THR A 443 -15.75 -14.35 17.96
C THR A 443 -16.74 -13.78 18.97
N LEU A 444 -16.28 -13.48 20.19
CA LEU A 444 -17.04 -13.02 21.36
C LEU A 444 -18.08 -14.03 21.88
N LEU A 445 -18.03 -15.29 21.43
CA LEU A 445 -19.02 -16.30 21.81
C LEU A 445 -18.73 -16.97 23.15
N TYR A 446 -17.49 -16.87 23.64
CA TYR A 446 -17.07 -17.42 24.91
C TYR A 446 -16.49 -16.33 25.79
N GLU A 447 -17.06 -16.19 26.98
CA GLU A 447 -16.58 -15.30 28.03
C GLU A 447 -15.51 -16.02 28.86
N GLY A 448 -14.40 -15.33 29.06
CA GLY A 448 -13.29 -15.75 29.89
C GLY A 448 -13.34 -15.09 31.27
N LYS A 449 -12.16 -14.87 31.84
CA LYS A 449 -12.02 -14.28 33.18
C LYS A 449 -12.11 -12.75 33.12
N PRO A 450 -12.57 -12.10 34.21
CA PRO A 450 -12.34 -10.67 34.42
C PRO A 450 -10.85 -10.36 34.35
N THR A 451 -10.50 -9.26 33.70
CA THR A 451 -9.11 -8.82 33.57
C THR A 451 -9.02 -7.30 33.64
N ASP A 452 -8.08 -6.77 34.41
CA ASP A 452 -7.76 -5.33 34.39
C ASP A 452 -6.63 -5.02 33.38
N GLU A 453 -5.86 -6.04 32.99
CA GLU A 453 -4.65 -5.91 32.22
C GLU A 453 -4.53 -7.03 31.18
N VAL A 454 -4.20 -6.65 29.95
CA VAL A 454 -4.11 -7.57 28.82
C VAL A 454 -2.66 -7.69 28.43
N ALA A 455 -2.05 -8.83 28.72
CA ALA A 455 -0.70 -9.14 28.26
C ALA A 455 -0.76 -9.57 26.79
N LEU A 456 0.07 -8.96 25.94
CA LEU A 456 0.24 -9.34 24.53
C LEU A 456 1.71 -9.65 24.26
N GLN A 457 2.00 -10.90 23.94
CA GLN A 457 3.28 -11.27 23.35
C GLN A 457 3.28 -10.92 21.85
N PRO A 458 4.47 -10.77 21.24
CA PRO A 458 4.58 -10.67 19.80
C PRO A 458 3.89 -11.85 19.09
N GLN A 459 3.12 -11.55 18.04
CA GLN A 459 2.19 -12.40 17.29
C GLN A 459 0.90 -12.80 18.00
N ASP A 460 0.60 -12.28 19.19
CA ASP A 460 -0.69 -12.55 19.84
C ASP A 460 -1.81 -11.71 19.21
N VAL A 461 -2.97 -12.36 19.03
CA VAL A 461 -4.26 -11.70 18.82
C VAL A 461 -5.15 -12.02 20.01
N THR A 462 -5.67 -10.99 20.67
CA THR A 462 -6.51 -11.13 21.86
C THR A 462 -7.74 -10.25 21.78
N SER A 463 -8.77 -10.60 22.53
CA SER A 463 -10.04 -9.87 22.57
C SER A 463 -10.56 -9.68 23.98
N VAL A 464 -11.07 -8.49 24.23
CA VAL A 464 -11.56 -8.04 25.54
C VAL A 464 -12.93 -7.41 25.36
N LYS A 465 -13.88 -7.82 26.18
CA LYS A 465 -15.18 -7.14 26.33
C LYS A 465 -15.01 -5.99 27.31
N LEU A 466 -15.43 -4.82 26.90
CA LEU A 466 -15.48 -3.57 27.64
C LEU A 466 -16.94 -3.30 28.05
N SER A 467 -17.19 -2.95 29.31
CA SER A 467 -18.53 -2.63 29.81
C SER A 467 -18.51 -1.30 30.57
N TRP A 468 -19.45 -0.41 30.24
CA TRP A 468 -19.62 0.91 30.87
C TRP A 468 -20.81 0.93 31.83
#